data_AF-C3YNI1-F1
#
_entry.id   AF-C3YNI1-F1
#
_cell.length_a   1.000
_cell.length_b   1.000
_cell.length_c   1.000
_cell.angle_alpha   90.00
_cell.angle_beta   90.00
_cell.angle_gamma   90.00
#
_symmetry.space_group_name_H-M   'P 1'
#
loop_
_entity.id
_entity.type
_entity.pdbx_description
1 polymer ?
#
loop_
_entity_poly.entity_id
_entity_poly.type
_entity_poly.pdbx_seq_one_letter_code
_entity_poly.pdbx_strand_id
1 'polypeptide(L)'
;MSGRAGRRGFDPVGNVVFFGLPRPKINRLLAANVPCLTGNYPLTSSLVLRLMLLTARGDDKTDAFNRALNLLKHPFLSHNKPHFQDQLQHHFLFSVQFLMRQGLLDLEGTPQGMAGLASHLHYHEPSNFVLVWLLQKGIFHKICVPKDDSSNEFSDEVLRRLVLILANLFGRQFLPAFYTPQTVKNMQRRKELSQSKLILEDLPELVSSSINEYNQQTRKLFHSYLCTVAEALAPRLGQETSLPASQIGKQKSYQVHDALLTKLQKSQIHYSVVSSFASLSGLDDDKLQEPNVSITLYTCLYMDRDSAPVFPLMKHDRRGRRLYLNSYALDFFKHQCYQAIIDDNGLRTGFAYQALKDFNMTIKSIHTALEQLGYEEDNVVRAFKQLRQKYNEAFCNAFSYEK
;
A
#
# COMPACT_ATOMS: atom_id res chain seq x y z
N MET A 1 -24.05 -14.57 0.26
CA MET A 1 -24.82 -14.15 -0.94
C MET A 1 -26.05 -15.04 -1.17
N SER A 2 -25.93 -16.37 -1.15
CA SER A 2 -27.06 -17.31 -1.28
C SER A 2 -28.18 -17.10 -0.26
N GLY A 3 -27.84 -16.73 0.99
CA GLY A 3 -28.85 -16.43 2.04
C GLY A 3 -29.75 -15.21 1.77
N ARG A 4 -29.56 -14.48 0.66
CA ARG A 4 -30.49 -13.44 0.19
C ARG A 4 -31.48 -13.94 -0.88
N ALA A 5 -31.35 -15.20 -1.32
CA ALA A 5 -32.27 -15.80 -2.27
C ALA A 5 -33.56 -16.24 -1.55
N GLY A 6 -34.69 -15.68 -1.95
CA GLY A 6 -36.01 -15.93 -1.37
C GLY A 6 -36.47 -14.80 -0.44
N ARG A 7 -37.60 -14.16 -0.79
CA ARG A 7 -38.22 -13.11 0.02
C ARG A 7 -39.15 -13.74 1.05
N ARG A 8 -38.87 -13.49 2.33
CA ARG A 8 -39.68 -13.97 3.45
C ARG A 8 -41.15 -13.54 3.26
N GLY A 9 -42.06 -14.50 3.23
CA GLY A 9 -43.50 -14.28 3.09
C GLY A 9 -44.03 -14.15 1.67
N PHE A 10 -43.17 -14.13 0.65
CA PHE A 10 -43.59 -14.03 -0.76
C PHE A 10 -43.17 -15.24 -1.58
N ASP A 11 -41.91 -15.67 -1.44
CA ASP A 11 -41.36 -16.75 -2.27
C ASP A 11 -41.29 -18.05 -1.45
N PRO A 12 -41.88 -19.17 -1.91
CA PRO A 12 -41.81 -20.44 -1.19
C PRO A 12 -40.42 -21.10 -1.29
N VAL A 13 -39.62 -20.73 -2.30
CA VAL A 13 -38.28 -21.27 -2.55
C VAL A 13 -37.35 -20.15 -3.02
N GLY A 14 -36.10 -20.14 -2.53
CA GLY A 14 -35.03 -19.29 -3.03
C GLY A 14 -34.15 -20.03 -4.05
N ASN A 15 -34.10 -19.56 -5.29
CA ASN A 15 -33.26 -20.16 -6.33
C ASN A 15 -31.83 -19.61 -6.29
N VAL A 16 -30.84 -20.50 -6.20
CA VAL A 16 -29.41 -20.15 -6.24
C VAL A 16 -28.76 -20.82 -7.44
N VAL A 17 -28.21 -20.02 -8.35
CA VAL A 17 -27.57 -20.51 -9.59
C VAL A 17 -26.06 -20.31 -9.49
N PHE A 18 -25.29 -21.38 -9.72
CA PHE A 18 -23.83 -21.32 -9.82
C PHE A 18 -23.42 -21.34 -11.30
N PHE A 19 -22.79 -20.26 -11.78
CA PHE A 19 -22.35 -20.16 -13.17
C PHE A 19 -20.85 -20.48 -13.31
N GLY A 20 -20.49 -21.39 -14.22
CA GLY A 20 -19.09 -21.67 -14.58
C GLY A 20 -18.22 -22.24 -13.45
N LEU A 21 -18.82 -22.80 -12.38
CA LEU A 21 -18.09 -23.40 -11.26
C LEU A 21 -18.06 -24.92 -11.37
N PRO A 22 -16.92 -25.57 -11.11
CA PRO A 22 -16.82 -27.03 -11.16
C PRO A 22 -17.58 -27.66 -9.99
N ARG A 23 -18.18 -28.83 -10.23
CA ARG A 23 -19.04 -29.55 -9.27
C ARG A 23 -18.39 -29.77 -7.89
N PRO A 24 -17.10 -30.12 -7.76
CA PRO A 24 -16.45 -30.25 -6.45
C PRO A 24 -16.43 -28.94 -5.64
N LYS A 25 -16.24 -27.80 -6.31
CA LYS A 25 -16.27 -26.48 -5.65
C LYS A 25 -17.68 -26.12 -5.22
N ILE A 26 -18.70 -26.46 -6.02
CA ILE A 26 -20.11 -26.29 -5.64
C ILE A 26 -20.42 -27.10 -4.39
N ASN A 27 -20.07 -28.39 -4.36
CA ASN A 27 -20.29 -29.25 -3.20
C ASN A 27 -19.61 -28.69 -1.95
N ARG A 28 -18.36 -28.21 -2.09
CA ARG A 28 -17.64 -27.55 -0.99
C ARG A 28 -18.36 -26.27 -0.54
N LEU A 29 -18.84 -25.42 -1.44
CA LEU A 29 -19.54 -24.18 -1.07
C LEU A 29 -20.89 -24.44 -0.40
N LEU A 30 -21.59 -25.50 -0.78
CA LEU A 30 -22.86 -25.90 -0.18
C LEU A 30 -22.68 -26.49 1.23
N ALA A 31 -21.60 -27.26 1.45
CA ALA A 31 -21.33 -27.93 2.72
C ALA A 31 -20.34 -27.19 3.64
N ALA A 32 -19.74 -26.09 3.18
CA ALA A 32 -18.75 -25.37 3.97
C ALA A 32 -19.39 -24.69 5.18
N ASN A 33 -18.73 -24.82 6.32
CA ASN A 33 -19.04 -24.04 7.51
C ASN A 33 -18.82 -22.55 7.25
N VAL A 34 -19.59 -21.72 7.97
CA VAL A 34 -19.35 -20.27 8.01
C VAL A 34 -17.92 -20.04 8.52
N PRO A 35 -17.09 -19.26 7.80
CA PRO A 35 -15.73 -18.97 8.25
C PRO A 35 -15.74 -18.38 9.67
N CYS A 36 -14.84 -18.85 10.53
CA CYS A 36 -14.66 -18.26 11.85
C CYS A 36 -14.26 -16.79 11.71
N LEU A 37 -14.82 -15.93 12.58
CA LEU A 37 -14.37 -14.55 12.70
C LEU A 37 -12.93 -14.55 13.18
N THR A 38 -12.03 -14.08 12.33
CA THR A 38 -10.61 -13.92 12.65
C THR A 38 -10.28 -12.43 12.67
N GLY A 39 -9.44 -12.01 13.61
CA GLY A 39 -8.94 -10.64 13.63
C GLY A 39 -7.95 -10.41 12.49
N ASN A 40 -7.96 -9.20 11.92
CA ASN A 40 -6.92 -8.76 10.99
C ASN A 40 -5.76 -8.14 11.77
N TYR A 41 -4.60 -8.07 11.12
CA TYR A 41 -3.45 -7.32 11.64
C TYR A 41 -3.84 -5.83 11.76
N PRO A 42 -3.86 -5.26 12.98
CA PRO A 42 -4.51 -3.97 13.21
C PRO A 42 -3.62 -2.75 12.96
N LEU A 43 -2.30 -2.92 12.84
CA LEU A 43 -1.35 -1.83 12.95
C LEU A 43 -0.74 -1.46 11.59
N THR A 44 -0.86 -0.20 11.21
CA THR A 44 -0.16 0.39 10.06
C THR A 44 0.63 1.61 10.51
N SER A 45 1.62 2.03 9.73
CA SER A 45 2.44 3.21 10.09
C SER A 45 1.58 4.48 10.12
N SER A 46 0.57 4.60 9.25
CA SER A 46 -0.36 5.75 9.29
C SER A 46 -1.28 5.71 10.52
N LEU A 47 -1.70 4.53 10.98
CA LEU A 47 -2.48 4.43 12.21
C LEU A 47 -1.64 4.89 13.41
N VAL A 48 -0.38 4.47 13.51
CA VAL A 48 0.53 4.92 14.58
C VAL A 48 0.70 6.43 14.54
N LEU A 49 0.92 7.02 13.36
CA LEU A 49 1.01 8.48 13.22
C LEU A 49 -0.26 9.19 13.70
N ARG A 50 -1.43 8.64 13.39
CA ARG A 50 -2.73 9.18 13.84
C ARG A 50 -2.90 9.09 15.35
N LEU A 51 -2.44 7.99 15.98
CA LEU A 51 -2.46 7.86 17.44
C LEU A 51 -1.50 8.87 18.10
N MET A 52 -0.31 9.08 17.53
CA MET A 52 0.61 10.11 18.01
C MET A 52 0.03 11.52 17.87
N LEU A 53 -0.68 11.82 16.77
CA LEU A 53 -1.39 13.10 16.61
C LEU A 53 -2.55 13.27 17.60
N LEU A 54 -3.33 12.22 17.84
CA LEU A 54 -4.42 12.25 18.81
C LEU A 54 -3.89 12.54 20.22
N THR A 55 -2.81 11.88 20.62
CA THR A 55 -2.22 12.05 21.96
C THR A 55 -1.51 13.39 22.13
N ALA A 56 -0.92 13.94 21.06
CA ALA A 56 -0.25 15.23 21.10
C ALA A 56 -1.21 16.42 21.06
N ARG A 57 -2.28 16.35 20.25
CA ARG A 57 -3.20 17.47 19.96
C ARG A 57 -4.59 17.34 20.57
N GLY A 58 -4.89 16.26 21.27
CA GLY A 58 -6.19 16.06 21.92
C GLY A 58 -6.43 17.10 23.01
N ASP A 59 -7.65 17.62 23.08
CA ASP A 59 -8.07 18.60 24.11
C ASP A 59 -7.88 18.03 25.53
N ASP A 60 -8.30 16.77 25.73
CA ASP A 60 -8.01 15.99 26.93
C ASP A 60 -6.93 14.94 26.63
N LYS A 61 -5.70 15.25 27.04
CA LYS A 61 -4.54 14.36 26.86
C LYS A 61 -4.72 13.02 27.56
N THR A 62 -5.43 12.96 28.69
CA THR A 62 -5.61 11.73 29.46
C THR A 62 -6.58 10.79 28.78
N ASP A 63 -7.72 11.30 28.30
CA ASP A 63 -8.68 10.53 27.52
C ASP A 63 -8.08 10.08 26.18
N ALA A 64 -7.38 10.98 25.47
CA ALA A 64 -6.69 10.66 24.22
C ALA A 64 -5.68 9.51 24.40
N PHE A 65 -4.88 9.57 25.46
CA PHE A 65 -3.91 8.53 25.80
C PHE A 65 -4.58 7.20 26.15
N ASN A 66 -5.63 7.23 26.97
CA ASN A 66 -6.39 6.04 27.34
C ASN A 66 -7.04 5.37 26.12
N ARG A 67 -7.59 6.16 25.17
CA ARG A 67 -8.15 5.64 23.92
C ARG A 67 -7.09 4.96 23.06
N ALA A 68 -5.92 5.59 22.90
CA ALA A 68 -4.81 5.03 22.15
C ALA A 68 -4.32 3.71 22.79
N LEU A 69 -4.16 3.69 24.11
CA LEU A 69 -3.77 2.50 24.84
C LEU A 69 -4.79 1.37 24.73
N ASN A 70 -6.08 1.67 24.85
CA ASN A 70 -7.14 0.65 24.76
C ASN A 70 -7.15 -0.02 23.38
N LEU A 71 -6.96 0.76 22.31
CA LEU A 71 -6.86 0.23 20.95
C LEU A 71 -5.65 -0.71 20.78
N LEU A 72 -4.49 -0.35 21.36
CA LEU A 72 -3.26 -1.15 21.24
C LEU A 72 -3.24 -2.37 22.18
N LYS A 73 -3.88 -2.30 23.35
CA LYS A 73 -3.89 -3.39 24.35
C LYS A 73 -4.92 -4.47 24.06
N HIS A 74 -6.04 -4.12 23.41
CA HIS A 74 -7.17 -5.04 23.23
C HIS A 74 -7.55 -5.30 21.75
N PRO A 75 -6.60 -5.63 20.86
CA PRO A 75 -6.95 -6.04 19.49
C PRO A 75 -7.63 -7.40 19.51
N PHE A 76 -8.71 -7.57 18.74
CA PHE A 76 -9.47 -8.83 18.67
C PHE A 76 -8.58 -10.04 18.31
N LEU A 77 -7.52 -9.82 17.55
CA LEU A 77 -6.56 -10.86 17.15
C LEU A 77 -5.76 -11.44 18.33
N SER A 78 -5.48 -10.66 19.38
CA SER A 78 -4.71 -11.15 20.54
C SER A 78 -5.54 -12.04 21.47
N HIS A 79 -6.87 -11.98 21.40
CA HIS A 79 -7.76 -12.77 22.27
C HIS A 79 -7.51 -14.29 22.17
N ASN A 80 -7.28 -14.78 20.95
CA ASN A 80 -7.02 -16.21 20.70
C ASN A 80 -5.52 -16.54 20.61
N LYS A 81 -4.63 -15.52 20.63
CA LYS A 81 -3.19 -15.66 20.38
C LYS A 81 -2.39 -14.66 21.21
N PRO A 82 -2.03 -14.98 22.47
CA PRO A 82 -1.35 -14.02 23.35
C PRO A 82 0.03 -13.59 22.84
N HIS A 83 0.78 -14.48 22.17
CA HIS A 83 2.08 -14.16 21.56
C HIS A 83 2.03 -13.05 20.50
N PHE A 84 0.83 -12.78 19.96
CA PHE A 84 0.63 -11.70 18.99
C PHE A 84 0.80 -10.32 19.64
N GLN A 85 0.50 -10.19 20.94
CA GLN A 85 0.61 -8.90 21.63
C GLN A 85 2.05 -8.41 21.71
N ASP A 86 3.01 -9.31 21.96
CA ASP A 86 4.44 -8.97 21.95
C ASP A 86 4.84 -8.46 20.55
N GLN A 87 4.42 -9.14 19.49
CA GLN A 87 4.75 -8.74 18.12
C GLN A 87 4.14 -7.39 17.72
N LEU A 88 2.95 -7.08 18.21
CA LEU A 88 2.34 -5.76 18.01
C LEU A 88 3.12 -4.63 18.67
N GLN A 89 3.63 -4.85 19.89
CA GLN A 89 4.47 -3.85 20.56
C GLN A 89 5.74 -3.57 19.77
N HIS A 90 6.38 -4.63 19.26
CA HIS A 90 7.53 -4.50 18.39
C HIS A 90 7.17 -3.75 17.09
N HIS A 91 6.02 -4.03 16.48
CA HIS A 91 5.64 -3.34 15.24
C HIS A 91 5.28 -1.87 15.46
N PHE A 92 4.74 -1.55 16.64
CA PHE A 92 4.56 -0.18 17.07
C PHE A 92 5.91 0.54 17.17
N LEU A 93 6.92 -0.07 17.79
CA LEU A 93 8.27 0.48 17.86
C LEU A 93 8.88 0.69 16.47
N PHE A 94 8.74 -0.28 15.57
CA PHE A 94 9.14 -0.12 14.17
C PHE A 94 8.47 1.07 13.51
N SER A 95 7.15 1.20 13.67
CA SER A 95 6.37 2.29 13.08
C SER A 95 6.82 3.64 13.63
N VAL A 96 7.08 3.76 14.94
CA VAL A 96 7.61 4.98 15.55
C VAL A 96 8.99 5.31 14.98
N GLN A 97 9.91 4.35 14.94
CA GLN A 97 11.25 4.56 14.40
C GLN A 97 11.22 4.92 12.90
N PHE A 98 10.33 4.30 12.13
CA PHE A 98 10.09 4.64 10.73
C PHE A 98 9.63 6.10 10.61
N LEU A 99 8.61 6.50 11.37
CA LEU A 99 8.07 7.87 11.34
C LEU A 99 9.09 8.91 11.80
N MET A 100 9.93 8.61 12.79
CA MET A 100 11.05 9.46 13.21
C MET A 100 12.08 9.63 12.09
N ARG A 101 12.45 8.54 11.39
CA ARG A 101 13.39 8.61 10.25
C ARG A 101 12.83 9.37 9.05
N GLN A 102 11.51 9.36 8.86
CA GLN A 102 10.84 10.18 7.86
C GLN A 102 10.65 11.64 8.30
N GLY A 103 11.14 12.04 9.49
CA GLY A 103 10.99 13.40 10.02
C GLY A 103 9.54 13.78 10.33
N LEU A 104 8.65 12.80 10.52
CA LEU A 104 7.25 13.01 10.88
C LEU A 104 7.03 13.06 12.40
N LEU A 105 7.94 12.43 13.15
CA LEU A 105 8.03 12.55 14.61
C LEU A 105 9.38 13.15 14.97
N ASP A 106 9.46 13.86 16.08
CA ASP A 106 10.72 14.30 16.69
C ASP A 106 11.33 13.19 17.56
N LEU A 107 12.41 13.52 18.30
CA LEU A 107 13.09 12.59 19.22
C LEU A 107 12.24 12.20 20.43
N GLU A 108 11.22 13.01 20.76
CA GLU A 108 10.32 12.83 21.89
C GLU A 108 9.04 12.07 21.49
N GLY A 109 8.84 11.82 20.19
CA GLY A 109 7.66 11.17 19.64
C GLY A 109 6.50 12.13 19.34
N THR A 110 6.74 13.45 19.34
CA THR A 110 5.75 14.45 18.98
C THR A 110 5.65 14.61 17.46
N PRO A 111 4.44 14.65 16.89
CA PRO A 111 4.24 14.89 15.46
C PRO A 111 4.65 16.29 15.03
N GLN A 112 5.47 16.37 13.97
CA GLN A 112 6.01 17.62 13.44
C GLN A 112 5.91 17.72 11.91
N GLY A 113 6.11 18.93 11.40
CA GLY A 113 6.17 19.22 9.95
C GLY A 113 4.94 18.71 9.19
N MET A 114 5.17 17.81 8.24
CA MET A 114 4.14 17.27 7.33
C MET A 114 3.33 16.11 7.93
N ALA A 115 3.41 15.86 9.23
CA ALA A 115 2.65 14.80 9.92
C ALA A 115 1.13 14.91 9.70
N GLY A 116 0.60 16.15 9.72
CA GLY A 116 -0.81 16.40 9.42
C GLY A 116 -1.20 15.92 8.02
N LEU A 117 -0.42 16.27 7.00
CA LEU A 117 -0.65 15.85 5.61
C LEU A 117 -0.61 14.32 5.46
N ALA A 118 0.43 13.67 5.99
CA ALA A 118 0.57 12.22 5.93
C ALA A 118 -0.60 11.49 6.61
N SER A 119 -1.09 12.05 7.72
CA SER A 119 -2.23 11.54 8.49
C SER A 119 -3.57 11.73 7.76
N HIS A 120 -3.78 12.89 7.13
CA HIS A 120 -4.97 13.13 6.32
C HIS A 120 -5.07 12.16 5.13
N LEU A 121 -3.94 11.79 4.52
CA LEU A 121 -3.86 10.85 3.41
C LEU A 121 -3.67 9.37 3.82
N HIS A 122 -3.98 9.00 5.07
CA HIS A 122 -3.75 7.65 5.61
C HIS A 122 -4.35 6.50 4.77
N TYR A 123 -5.46 6.73 4.08
CA TYR A 123 -6.13 5.72 3.25
C TYR A 123 -5.37 5.43 1.94
N HIS A 124 -4.34 6.21 1.64
CA HIS A 124 -3.42 6.00 0.53
C HIS A 124 -2.05 5.46 0.97
N GLU A 125 -1.92 4.89 2.16
CA GLU A 125 -0.66 4.24 2.59
C GLU A 125 -0.21 3.18 1.55
N PRO A 126 1.07 3.19 1.11
CA PRO A 126 2.21 4.02 1.55
C PRO A 126 2.48 5.30 0.73
N SER A 127 1.62 5.65 -0.22
CA SER A 127 1.79 6.83 -1.08
C SER A 127 1.81 8.16 -0.34
N ASN A 128 1.16 8.24 0.82
CA ASN A 128 1.22 9.39 1.72
C ASN A 128 2.65 9.66 2.22
N PHE A 129 3.39 8.63 2.64
CA PHE A 129 4.78 8.76 3.07
C PHE A 129 5.71 9.11 1.92
N VAL A 130 5.48 8.50 0.74
CA VAL A 130 6.25 8.84 -0.46
C VAL A 130 6.05 10.29 -0.87
N LEU A 131 4.83 10.83 -0.78
CA LEU A 131 4.59 12.24 -1.08
C LEU A 131 5.41 13.14 -0.15
N VAL A 132 5.39 12.88 1.16
CA VAL A 132 6.19 13.64 2.13
C VAL A 132 7.68 13.54 1.81
N TRP A 133 8.17 12.34 1.52
CA TRP A 133 9.57 12.12 1.13
C TRP A 133 9.97 12.94 -0.10
N LEU A 134 9.12 12.96 -1.14
CA LEU A 134 9.36 13.73 -2.37
C LEU A 134 9.35 15.25 -2.11
N LEU A 135 8.48 15.73 -1.22
CA LEU A 135 8.42 17.12 -0.80
C LEU A 135 9.67 17.51 0.01
N GLN A 136 10.07 16.69 1.00
CA GLN A 136 11.27 16.92 1.82
C GLN A 136 12.56 16.94 0.99
N LYS A 137 12.66 16.10 -0.06
CA LYS A 137 13.80 16.10 -1.00
C LYS A 137 13.77 17.25 -2.03
N GLY A 138 12.74 18.10 -2.01
CA GLY A 138 12.59 19.23 -2.94
C GLY A 138 12.40 18.81 -4.40
N ILE A 139 11.85 17.62 -4.66
CA ILE A 139 11.69 17.11 -6.02
C ILE A 139 10.62 17.89 -6.77
N PHE A 140 9.54 18.28 -6.08
CA PHE A 140 8.51 19.13 -6.68
C PHE A 140 9.04 20.51 -7.04
N HIS A 141 9.96 21.09 -6.27
CA HIS A 141 10.62 22.37 -6.63
C HIS A 141 11.41 22.28 -7.94
N LYS A 142 11.99 21.12 -8.26
CA LYS A 142 12.69 20.88 -9.54
C LYS A 142 11.75 20.71 -10.73
N ILE A 143 10.48 20.37 -10.49
CA ILE A 143 9.48 20.11 -11.52
C ILE A 143 8.61 21.35 -11.76
N CYS A 144 8.25 22.04 -10.68
CA CYS A 144 7.45 23.26 -10.70
C CYS A 144 8.31 24.48 -11.03
N VAL A 145 8.80 24.56 -12.25
CA VAL A 145 9.51 25.73 -12.77
C VAL A 145 8.51 26.57 -13.60
N PRO A 146 8.32 27.86 -13.30
CA PRO A 146 7.44 28.73 -14.08
C PRO A 146 7.99 28.94 -15.50
N LYS A 147 7.12 29.33 -16.44
CA LYS A 147 7.55 29.60 -17.84
C LYS A 147 8.40 30.87 -17.95
N ASP A 148 7.99 31.91 -17.24
CA ASP A 148 8.66 33.20 -17.13
C ASP A 148 8.64 33.61 -15.66
N ASP A 149 9.77 34.13 -15.14
CA ASP A 149 9.90 34.57 -13.73
C ASP A 149 8.90 35.67 -13.34
N SER A 150 8.31 36.36 -14.32
CA SER A 150 7.30 37.40 -14.14
C SER A 150 5.84 36.91 -14.21
N SER A 151 5.61 35.68 -14.65
CA SER A 151 4.26 35.11 -14.77
C SER A 151 3.96 34.16 -13.61
N ASN A 152 2.87 34.40 -12.91
CA ASN A 152 2.38 33.49 -11.85
C ASN A 152 1.73 32.21 -12.41
N GLU A 153 1.91 31.90 -13.69
CA GLU A 153 1.25 30.80 -14.39
C GLU A 153 2.24 29.70 -14.80
N PHE A 154 1.89 28.45 -14.47
CA PHE A 154 2.66 27.29 -14.88
C PHE A 154 2.17 26.75 -16.22
N SER A 155 3.10 26.17 -16.99
CA SER A 155 2.75 25.51 -18.24
C SER A 155 1.79 24.33 -18.03
N ASP A 156 0.91 24.13 -19.00
CA ASP A 156 0.13 22.89 -19.13
C ASP A 156 0.99 21.61 -19.08
N GLU A 157 2.23 21.64 -19.56
CA GLU A 157 3.16 20.51 -19.46
C GLU A 157 3.57 20.21 -18.01
N VAL A 158 3.86 21.25 -17.22
CA VAL A 158 4.19 21.12 -15.80
C VAL A 158 3.00 20.54 -15.04
N LEU A 159 1.79 21.08 -15.27
CA LEU A 159 0.57 20.56 -14.65
C LEU A 159 0.30 19.10 -15.06
N ARG A 160 0.50 18.73 -16.33
CA ARG A 160 0.39 17.34 -16.81
C ARG A 160 1.39 16.42 -16.13
N ARG A 161 2.64 16.87 -15.93
CA ARG A 161 3.67 16.14 -15.18
C ARG A 161 3.27 15.94 -13.72
N LEU A 162 2.70 16.96 -13.07
CA LEU A 162 2.18 16.82 -11.70
C LEU A 162 1.03 15.81 -11.63
N VAL A 163 0.06 15.87 -12.56
CA VAL A 163 -1.03 14.90 -12.63
C VAL A 163 -0.48 13.49 -12.88
N LEU A 164 0.52 13.32 -13.74
CA LEU A 164 1.17 12.03 -13.98
C LEU A 164 1.78 11.44 -12.69
N ILE A 165 2.49 12.27 -11.91
CA ILE A 165 3.09 11.85 -10.64
C ILE A 165 1.99 11.48 -9.63
N LEU A 166 1.00 12.36 -9.45
CA LEU A 166 -0.10 12.11 -8.53
C LEU A 166 -0.95 10.90 -8.94
N ALA A 167 -1.16 10.66 -10.24
CA ALA A 167 -1.87 9.49 -10.74
C ALA A 167 -1.10 8.19 -10.44
N ASN A 168 0.23 8.21 -10.56
CA ASN A 168 1.08 7.08 -10.18
C ASN A 168 1.07 6.81 -8.67
N LEU A 169 0.98 7.86 -7.84
CA LEU A 169 0.96 7.74 -6.37
C LEU A 169 -0.43 7.38 -5.84
N PHE A 170 -1.47 8.11 -6.22
CA PHE A 170 -2.81 8.07 -5.61
C PHE A 170 -3.88 7.48 -6.52
N GLY A 171 -3.77 7.66 -7.84
CA GLY A 171 -4.71 7.16 -8.86
C GLY A 171 -4.46 5.72 -9.29
N ARG A 172 -4.04 4.84 -8.38
CA ARG A 172 -3.51 3.51 -8.73
C ARG A 172 -4.61 2.51 -9.08
N GLN A 173 -4.98 2.44 -10.36
CA GLN A 173 -5.89 1.43 -10.88
C GLN A 173 -5.17 0.52 -11.87
N PHE A 174 -5.03 -0.77 -11.55
CA PHE A 174 -4.31 -1.71 -12.41
C PHE A 174 -5.21 -2.27 -13.51
N LEU A 175 -4.70 -2.25 -14.73
CA LEU A 175 -5.31 -2.91 -15.87
C LEU A 175 -5.06 -4.43 -15.80
N PRO A 176 -5.98 -5.25 -16.33
CA PRO A 176 -5.74 -6.68 -16.52
C PRO A 176 -4.46 -6.95 -17.32
N ALA A 177 -3.76 -8.05 -16.99
CA ALA A 177 -2.47 -8.42 -17.60
C ALA A 177 -2.47 -8.58 -19.14
N PHE A 178 -3.65 -8.62 -19.77
CA PHE A 178 -3.79 -8.65 -21.23
C PHE A 178 -3.45 -7.30 -21.89
N TYR A 179 -3.62 -6.20 -21.17
CA TYR A 179 -3.27 -4.87 -21.65
C TYR A 179 -1.76 -4.67 -21.57
N THR A 180 -1.10 -4.90 -22.70
CA THR A 180 0.32 -4.59 -22.88
C THR A 180 0.46 -3.36 -23.78
N PRO A 181 1.64 -2.68 -23.78
CA PRO A 181 1.88 -1.57 -24.70
C PRO A 181 1.62 -1.95 -26.16
N GLN A 182 1.87 -3.20 -26.55
CA GLN A 182 1.58 -3.69 -27.89
C GLN A 182 0.08 -3.88 -28.13
N THR A 183 -0.65 -4.43 -27.16
CA THR A 183 -2.11 -4.59 -27.23
C THR A 183 -2.78 -3.23 -27.42
N VAL A 184 -2.38 -2.23 -26.62
CA VAL A 184 -2.94 -0.88 -26.68
C VAL A 184 -2.60 -0.18 -27.99
N LYS A 185 -1.37 -0.31 -28.50
CA LYS A 185 -1.01 0.18 -29.84
C LYS A 185 -1.88 -0.44 -30.93
N ASN A 186 -2.23 -1.72 -30.82
CA ASN A 186 -3.12 -2.38 -31.77
C ASN A 186 -4.56 -1.84 -31.68
N MET A 187 -5.07 -1.60 -30.46
CA MET A 187 -6.39 -0.99 -30.24
C MET A 187 -6.46 0.42 -30.83
N GLN A 188 -5.42 1.23 -30.62
CA GLN A 188 -5.29 2.58 -31.22
C GLN A 188 -5.30 2.52 -32.75
N ARG A 189 -4.56 1.58 -33.36
CA ARG A 189 -4.56 1.39 -34.83
C ARG A 189 -5.93 1.02 -35.39
N ARG A 190 -6.72 0.26 -34.63
CA ARG A 190 -8.08 -0.13 -34.99
C ARG A 190 -9.12 0.96 -34.69
N LYS A 191 -8.70 2.10 -34.12
CA LYS A 191 -9.58 3.18 -33.67
C LYS A 191 -10.60 2.73 -32.62
N GLU A 192 -10.24 1.72 -31.83
CA GLU A 192 -11.03 1.26 -30.67
C GLU A 192 -10.91 2.24 -29.49
N LEU A 193 -9.84 3.05 -29.45
CA LEU A 193 -9.63 4.12 -28.47
C LEU A 193 -9.77 5.47 -29.19
N SER A 194 -10.65 6.33 -28.67
CA SER A 194 -10.95 7.62 -29.27
C SER A 194 -9.93 8.69 -28.88
N GLN A 195 -9.68 8.85 -27.57
CA GLN A 195 -8.90 9.96 -27.03
C GLN A 195 -7.89 9.51 -25.97
N SER A 196 -8.13 8.38 -25.31
CA SER A 196 -7.37 7.99 -24.13
C SER A 196 -6.08 7.23 -24.44
N LYS A 197 -5.05 7.43 -23.62
CA LYS A 197 -3.80 6.64 -23.70
C LYS A 197 -3.96 5.23 -23.12
N LEU A 198 -4.96 5.02 -22.27
CA LEU A 198 -5.27 3.80 -21.50
C LEU A 198 -4.18 3.38 -20.50
N ILE A 199 -2.92 3.27 -20.93
CA ILE A 199 -1.78 2.96 -20.07
C ILE A 199 -1.15 4.26 -19.57
N LEU A 200 -1.03 4.38 -18.24
CA LEU A 200 -0.31 5.47 -17.59
C LEU A 200 1.18 5.37 -17.88
N GLU A 201 1.78 6.52 -18.17
CA GLU A 201 3.22 6.65 -18.41
C GLU A 201 4.02 6.37 -17.14
N ASP A 202 5.26 5.89 -17.32
CA ASP A 202 6.18 5.65 -16.21
C ASP A 202 6.59 6.98 -15.55
N LEU A 203 6.91 6.91 -14.25
CA LEU A 203 7.35 8.08 -13.49
C LEU A 203 8.67 8.64 -14.06
N PRO A 204 8.86 9.98 -14.04
CA PRO A 204 10.14 10.58 -14.41
C PRO A 204 11.30 9.98 -13.62
N GLU A 205 12.46 9.81 -14.25
CA GLU A 205 13.65 9.18 -13.65
C GLU A 205 14.06 9.81 -12.31
N LEU A 206 13.94 11.15 -12.22
CA LEU A 206 14.20 11.89 -10.99
C LEU A 206 13.30 11.42 -9.82
N VAL A 207 12.03 11.17 -10.11
CA VAL A 207 11.03 10.75 -9.10
C VAL A 207 11.20 9.28 -8.77
N SER A 208 11.35 8.41 -9.78
CA SER A 208 11.50 6.97 -9.58
C SER A 208 12.79 6.62 -8.83
N SER A 209 13.89 7.34 -9.08
CA SER A 209 15.15 7.19 -8.36
C SER A 209 15.02 7.53 -6.88
N SER A 210 14.32 8.63 -6.55
CA SER A 210 14.07 9.00 -5.16
C SER A 210 13.14 8.02 -4.44
N ILE A 211 12.13 7.48 -5.13
CA ILE A 211 11.27 6.43 -4.57
C ILE A 211 12.05 5.14 -4.33
N ASN A 212 13.02 4.82 -5.18
CA ASN A 212 13.92 3.68 -4.95
C ASN A 212 14.80 3.89 -3.72
N GLU A 213 15.33 5.10 -3.52
CA GLU A 213 16.07 5.46 -2.28
C GLU A 213 15.19 5.28 -1.05
N TYR A 214 13.97 5.81 -1.06
CA TYR A 214 12.97 5.62 0.01
C TYR A 214 12.71 4.13 0.28
N ASN A 215 12.45 3.35 -0.76
CA ASN A 215 12.16 1.92 -0.63
C ASN A 215 13.36 1.14 -0.06
N GLN A 216 14.59 1.47 -0.47
CA GLN A 216 15.79 0.85 0.07
C GLN A 216 15.96 1.16 1.55
N GLN A 217 15.76 2.41 1.98
CA GLN A 217 15.85 2.79 3.39
C GLN A 217 14.77 2.10 4.25
N THR A 218 13.53 2.07 3.77
CA THR A 218 12.41 1.42 4.45
C THR A 218 12.62 -0.08 4.58
N ARG A 219 13.11 -0.76 3.52
CA ARG A 219 13.42 -2.19 3.57
C ARG A 219 14.55 -2.52 4.53
N LYS A 220 15.64 -1.73 4.52
CA LYS A 220 16.75 -1.90 5.46
C LYS A 220 16.31 -1.76 6.91
N LEU A 221 15.48 -0.75 7.20
CA LEU A 221 14.91 -0.57 8.53
C LEU A 221 14.02 -1.76 8.93
N PHE A 222 13.11 -2.16 8.06
CA PHE A 222 12.19 -3.26 8.33
C PHE A 222 12.91 -4.61 8.49
N HIS A 223 13.97 -4.84 7.72
CA HIS A 223 14.83 -6.01 7.84
C HIS A 223 15.54 -6.06 9.20
N SER A 224 16.22 -4.98 9.59
CA SER A 224 16.88 -4.89 10.90
C SER A 224 15.90 -5.10 12.05
N TYR A 225 14.69 -4.55 11.91
CA TYR A 225 13.59 -4.77 12.83
C TYR A 225 13.17 -6.25 12.91
N LEU A 226 12.96 -6.91 11.76
CA LEU A 226 12.60 -8.33 11.71
C LEU A 226 13.64 -9.21 12.41
N CYS A 227 14.93 -8.99 12.16
CA CYS A 227 16.01 -9.73 12.81
C CYS A 227 15.98 -9.53 14.33
N THR A 228 15.83 -8.28 14.80
CA THR A 228 15.78 -7.96 16.24
C THR A 228 14.59 -8.65 16.92
N VAL A 229 13.42 -8.66 16.28
CA VAL A 229 12.22 -9.33 16.81
C VAL A 229 12.38 -10.84 16.82
N ALA A 230 12.97 -11.41 15.77
CA ALA A 230 13.24 -12.84 15.70
C ALA A 230 14.18 -13.28 16.83
N GLU A 231 15.26 -12.54 17.08
CA GLU A 231 16.18 -12.78 18.18
C GLU A 231 15.50 -12.64 19.55
N ALA A 232 14.74 -11.57 19.76
CA ALA A 232 14.04 -11.32 21.03
C ALA A 232 12.99 -12.39 21.35
N LEU A 233 12.33 -12.94 20.32
CA LEU A 233 11.29 -13.95 20.47
C LEU A 233 11.81 -15.40 20.36
N ALA A 234 13.07 -15.61 19.94
CA ALA A 234 13.66 -16.95 19.78
C ALA A 234 13.49 -17.86 21.01
N PRO A 235 13.67 -17.39 22.27
CA PRO A 235 13.47 -18.24 23.45
C PRO A 235 12.02 -18.71 23.66
N ARG A 236 11.05 -17.92 23.18
CA ARG A 236 9.61 -18.21 23.35
C ARG A 236 9.03 -19.01 22.19
N LEU A 237 9.54 -18.82 20.98
CA LEU A 237 8.99 -19.43 19.77
C LEU A 237 9.48 -20.86 19.53
N GLY A 238 10.58 -21.28 20.18
CA GLY A 238 11.20 -22.58 19.93
C GLY A 238 11.73 -22.71 18.49
N GLN A 239 12.17 -23.91 18.10
CA GLN A 239 12.57 -24.21 16.72
C GLN A 239 11.39 -24.76 15.91
N GLU A 240 11.29 -24.38 14.63
CA GLU A 240 10.37 -24.99 13.65
C GLU A 240 10.80 -26.43 13.41
N THR A 241 10.26 -27.34 14.21
CA THR A 241 10.56 -28.77 14.11
C THR A 241 9.42 -29.57 13.51
N SER A 242 8.27 -28.95 13.21
CA SER A 242 7.10 -29.61 12.65
C SER A 242 6.74 -29.05 11.28
N LEU A 243 6.32 -29.94 10.38
CA LEU A 243 5.90 -29.57 9.04
C LEU A 243 4.59 -28.74 9.07
N PRO A 244 4.48 -27.61 8.34
CA PRO A 244 3.36 -26.67 8.49
C PRO A 244 1.97 -27.27 8.19
N ALA A 245 1.89 -28.16 7.20
CA ALA A 245 0.60 -28.71 6.75
C ALA A 245 0.21 -30.01 7.46
N SER A 246 1.17 -30.88 7.78
CA SER A 246 0.93 -32.19 8.40
C SER A 246 1.11 -32.17 9.92
N GLN A 247 1.73 -31.12 10.46
CA GLN A 247 2.11 -30.99 11.88
C GLN A 247 2.99 -32.13 12.40
N ILE A 248 3.60 -32.91 11.49
CA ILE A 248 4.49 -34.01 11.85
C ILE A 248 5.81 -33.39 12.32
N GLY A 249 6.13 -33.61 13.60
CA GLY A 249 7.40 -33.22 14.20
C GLY A 249 8.56 -34.12 13.78
N LYS A 250 9.79 -33.59 13.81
CA LYS A 250 11.01 -34.41 13.71
C LYS A 250 10.98 -35.53 14.76
N GLN A 251 11.18 -36.78 14.34
CA GLN A 251 11.54 -37.86 15.25
C GLN A 251 12.94 -37.61 15.81
N LYS A 252 13.18 -38.05 17.06
CA LYS A 252 14.40 -37.81 17.86
C LYS A 252 15.67 -37.96 17.02
N SER A 253 16.55 -36.96 17.10
CA SER A 253 17.88 -37.02 16.51
C SER A 253 18.70 -38.14 17.15
N TYR A 254 19.25 -39.03 16.32
CA TYR A 254 20.31 -39.92 16.73
C TYR A 254 21.55 -39.07 16.99
N GLN A 255 22.16 -39.19 18.18
CA GLN A 255 23.45 -38.55 18.46
C GLN A 255 24.53 -39.28 17.66
N VAL A 256 24.78 -38.80 16.45
CA VAL A 256 25.90 -39.27 15.63
C VAL A 256 26.98 -38.19 15.69
N HIS A 257 28.05 -38.47 16.43
CA HIS A 257 29.27 -37.66 16.41
C HIS A 257 30.11 -38.07 15.20
N ASP A 258 29.94 -37.35 14.10
CA ASP A 258 30.68 -37.58 12.85
C ASP A 258 31.30 -36.26 12.37
N ALA A 259 32.53 -36.34 11.85
CA ALA A 259 33.29 -35.19 11.35
C ALA A 259 32.56 -34.47 10.21
N LEU A 260 31.74 -35.20 9.44
CA LEU A 260 30.86 -34.66 8.42
C LEU A 260 29.83 -33.69 9.03
N LEU A 261 29.23 -34.03 10.17
CA LEU A 261 28.19 -33.24 10.80
C LEU A 261 28.74 -31.89 11.29
N THR A 262 29.95 -31.89 11.84
CA THR A 262 30.66 -30.67 12.24
C THR A 262 31.01 -29.79 11.04
N LYS A 263 31.36 -30.38 9.90
CA LYS A 263 31.62 -29.62 8.66
C LYS A 263 30.34 -29.01 8.09
N LEU A 264 29.22 -29.74 8.16
CA LEU A 264 27.90 -29.25 7.73
C LEU A 264 27.37 -28.14 8.64
N GLN A 265 27.58 -28.23 9.97
CA GLN A 265 27.25 -27.15 10.91
C GLN A 265 28.04 -25.87 10.62
N LYS A 266 29.31 -25.99 10.22
CA LYS A 266 30.13 -24.84 9.81
C LYS A 266 29.68 -24.20 8.50
N SER A 267 29.08 -24.97 7.59
CA SER A 267 28.53 -24.47 6.32
C SER A 267 27.03 -24.16 6.40
N GLN A 268 26.46 -24.11 7.60
CA GLN A 268 25.03 -23.90 7.77
C GLN A 268 24.66 -22.46 7.39
N ILE A 269 23.57 -22.32 6.63
CA ILE A 269 22.98 -21.01 6.36
C ILE A 269 22.43 -20.48 7.68
N HIS A 270 22.87 -19.28 8.07
CA HIS A 270 22.29 -18.58 9.20
C HIS A 270 20.90 -18.06 8.82
N TYR A 271 19.90 -18.45 9.58
CA TYR A 271 18.53 -17.96 9.44
C TYR A 271 17.96 -17.70 10.83
N SER A 272 17.31 -16.56 10.99
CA SER A 272 16.60 -16.12 12.19
C SER A 272 15.15 -15.77 11.88
N VAL A 273 14.93 -15.12 10.73
CA VAL A 273 13.61 -14.62 10.30
C VAL A 273 12.98 -15.55 9.28
N VAL A 274 13.79 -16.15 8.40
CA VAL A 274 13.31 -17.07 7.36
C VAL A 274 12.91 -18.41 7.97
N SER A 275 11.80 -18.99 7.48
CA SER A 275 11.39 -20.34 7.90
C SER A 275 12.51 -21.34 7.65
N SER A 276 12.68 -22.27 8.58
CA SER A 276 13.66 -23.37 8.47
C SER A 276 13.43 -24.24 7.22
N PHE A 277 12.19 -24.31 6.73
CA PHE A 277 11.85 -25.03 5.50
C PHE A 277 12.18 -24.23 4.24
N ALA A 278 12.04 -22.91 4.30
CA ALA A 278 12.43 -22.02 3.21
C ALA A 278 13.96 -21.93 3.10
N SER A 279 14.69 -21.99 4.22
CA SER A 279 16.15 -21.95 4.21
C SER A 279 16.79 -23.18 3.54
N LEU A 280 16.11 -24.34 3.51
CA LEU A 280 16.52 -25.51 2.70
C LEU A 280 16.57 -25.22 1.20
N SER A 281 15.87 -24.18 0.71
CA SER A 281 15.93 -23.74 -0.68
C SER A 281 17.07 -22.74 -0.96
N GLY A 282 17.97 -22.51 0.01
CA GLY A 282 19.08 -21.56 -0.10
C GLY A 282 18.69 -20.12 0.20
N LEU A 283 17.57 -19.90 0.90
CA LEU A 283 17.12 -18.57 1.31
C LEU A 283 17.67 -18.23 2.71
N ASP A 284 18.41 -17.13 2.80
CA ASP A 284 18.91 -16.57 4.06
C ASP A 284 18.13 -15.31 4.45
N ASP A 285 18.49 -14.73 5.60
CA ASP A 285 17.86 -13.50 6.08
C ASP A 285 18.20 -12.29 5.19
N ASP A 286 19.33 -12.27 4.49
CA ASP A 286 19.73 -11.13 3.64
C ASP A 286 18.90 -11.04 2.35
N LYS A 287 18.49 -12.20 1.82
CA LYS A 287 17.54 -12.32 0.70
C LYS A 287 16.18 -11.69 1.03
N LEU A 288 15.87 -11.39 2.30
CA LEU A 288 14.64 -10.69 2.67
C LEU A 288 14.56 -9.26 2.11
N GLN A 289 15.69 -8.62 1.85
CA GLN A 289 15.73 -7.27 1.31
C GLN A 289 15.41 -7.23 -0.20
N GLU A 290 15.49 -8.38 -0.88
CA GLU A 290 15.25 -8.45 -2.32
C GLU A 290 13.74 -8.34 -2.65
N PRO A 291 13.35 -7.45 -3.58
CA PRO A 291 11.95 -7.16 -3.90
C PRO A 291 11.21 -8.32 -4.57
N ASN A 292 11.93 -9.20 -5.27
CA ASN A 292 11.35 -10.25 -6.13
C ASN A 292 11.35 -11.63 -5.49
N VAL A 293 11.85 -11.76 -4.26
CA VAL A 293 11.92 -13.04 -3.56
C VAL A 293 10.72 -13.16 -2.63
N SER A 294 9.80 -14.08 -2.97
CA SER A 294 8.69 -14.45 -2.09
C SER A 294 9.25 -15.35 -0.99
N ILE A 295 9.57 -14.76 0.16
CA ILE A 295 10.11 -15.50 1.31
C ILE A 295 9.00 -15.73 2.33
N THR A 296 8.83 -16.99 2.70
CA THR A 296 7.99 -17.36 3.83
C THR A 296 8.74 -17.04 5.12
N LEU A 297 8.21 -16.07 5.88
CA LEU A 297 8.70 -15.80 7.23
C LEU A 297 8.43 -16.99 8.13
N TYR A 298 9.19 -17.07 9.22
CA TYR A 298 9.00 -18.04 10.28
C TYR A 298 7.52 -18.08 10.71
N THR A 299 6.94 -19.28 10.80
CA THR A 299 5.50 -19.53 11.02
C THR A 299 4.99 -18.87 12.31
N CYS A 300 5.88 -18.64 13.27
CA CYS A 300 5.56 -18.00 14.52
C CYS A 300 5.67 -16.46 14.50
N LEU A 301 6.23 -15.86 13.45
CA LEU A 301 6.21 -14.41 13.20
C LEU A 301 4.93 -14.09 12.39
N TYR A 302 3.94 -13.51 13.06
CA TYR A 302 2.69 -13.06 12.45
C TYR A 302 2.84 -11.65 11.90
N MET A 303 3.83 -11.46 11.02
CA MET A 303 4.02 -10.23 10.26
C MET A 303 4.02 -10.54 8.78
N ASP A 304 3.51 -9.62 7.98
CA ASP A 304 3.56 -9.74 6.53
C ASP A 304 4.67 -8.82 6.00
N ARG A 305 5.28 -9.17 4.87
CA ARG A 305 6.14 -8.23 4.12
C ARG A 305 5.35 -6.98 3.74
N ASP A 306 4.05 -7.14 3.49
CA ASP A 306 3.13 -6.05 3.18
C ASP A 306 2.90 -5.09 4.36
N SER A 307 3.36 -5.43 5.58
CA SER A 307 3.30 -4.53 6.74
C SER A 307 4.34 -3.40 6.68
N ALA A 308 5.36 -3.50 5.81
CA ALA A 308 6.31 -2.41 5.60
C ALA A 308 5.73 -1.38 4.61
N PRO A 309 5.85 -0.06 4.87
CA PRO A 309 5.32 0.99 4.00
C PRO A 309 6.21 1.22 2.75
N VAL A 310 6.46 0.16 1.98
CA VAL A 310 7.26 0.17 0.76
C VAL A 310 6.35 0.44 -0.44
N PHE A 311 6.73 1.38 -1.30
CA PHE A 311 5.94 1.74 -2.47
C PHE A 311 6.37 0.94 -3.70
N PRO A 312 5.54 0.02 -4.23
CA PRO A 312 5.90 -0.72 -5.43
C PRO A 312 5.80 0.18 -6.67
N LEU A 313 6.92 0.44 -7.35
CA LEU A 313 6.93 1.14 -8.64
C LEU A 313 6.24 0.31 -9.73
N MET A 314 6.43 -1.02 -9.70
CA MET A 314 5.82 -1.96 -10.62
C MET A 314 5.08 -3.05 -9.86
N LYS A 315 4.00 -3.55 -10.46
CA LYS A 315 3.26 -4.69 -9.95
C LYS A 315 3.27 -5.81 -10.98
N HIS A 316 3.43 -7.04 -10.51
CA HIS A 316 3.37 -8.23 -11.33
C HIS A 316 2.18 -9.10 -10.90
N ASP A 317 1.63 -9.87 -11.83
CA ASP A 317 0.67 -10.91 -11.49
C ASP A 317 1.37 -12.16 -10.92
N ARG A 318 0.59 -13.17 -10.51
CA ARG A 318 1.12 -14.43 -9.98
C ARG A 318 1.96 -15.24 -10.97
N ARG A 319 1.97 -14.87 -12.25
CA ARG A 319 2.75 -15.49 -13.32
C ARG A 319 3.97 -14.65 -13.71
N GLY A 320 4.26 -13.56 -12.98
CA GLY A 320 5.38 -12.66 -13.26
C GLY A 320 5.13 -11.66 -14.38
N ARG A 321 3.90 -11.53 -14.90
CA ARG A 321 3.58 -10.56 -15.94
C ARG A 321 3.34 -9.18 -15.34
N ARG A 322 3.93 -8.14 -15.92
CA ARG A 322 3.76 -6.74 -15.48
C ARG A 322 2.31 -6.30 -15.65
N LEU A 323 1.76 -5.68 -14.61
CA LEU A 323 0.46 -5.01 -14.59
C LEU A 323 0.68 -3.50 -14.76
N TYR A 324 0.03 -2.91 -15.75
CA TYR A 324 0.10 -1.48 -16.03
C TYR A 324 -1.00 -0.72 -15.30
N LEU A 325 -0.74 0.56 -15.00
CA LEU A 325 -1.73 1.46 -14.43
C LEU A 325 -2.62 2.07 -15.52
N ASN A 326 -3.88 2.30 -15.18
CA ASN A 326 -4.85 2.99 -16.01
C ASN A 326 -4.56 4.51 -15.99
N SER A 327 -4.55 5.16 -17.15
CA SER A 327 -4.30 6.60 -17.28
C SER A 327 -5.52 7.50 -16.99
N TYR A 328 -6.62 6.96 -16.47
CA TYR A 328 -7.89 7.68 -16.29
C TYR A 328 -7.78 9.10 -15.72
N ALA A 329 -7.00 9.31 -14.66
CA ALA A 329 -6.85 10.63 -14.04
C ALA A 329 -6.12 11.63 -14.96
N LEU A 330 -5.11 11.14 -15.69
CA LEU A 330 -4.35 11.95 -16.63
C LEU A 330 -5.13 12.21 -17.92
N ASP A 331 -5.86 11.22 -18.43
CA ASP A 331 -6.70 11.36 -19.62
C ASP A 331 -7.87 12.29 -19.32
N PHE A 332 -8.50 12.19 -18.15
CA PHE A 332 -9.54 13.11 -17.72
C PHE A 332 -9.01 14.56 -17.65
N PHE A 333 -7.81 14.76 -17.11
CA PHE A 333 -7.21 16.11 -17.08
C PHE A 333 -6.95 16.68 -18.49
N LYS A 334 -6.64 15.84 -19.48
CA LYS A 334 -6.36 16.27 -20.86
C LYS A 334 -7.63 16.54 -21.65
N HIS A 335 -8.63 15.67 -21.54
CA HIS A 335 -9.80 15.67 -22.43
C HIS A 335 -11.07 16.21 -21.77
N GLN A 336 -11.13 16.23 -20.43
CA GLN A 336 -12.29 16.65 -19.63
C GLN A 336 -13.59 15.90 -20.00
N CYS A 337 -13.47 14.72 -20.61
CA CYS A 337 -14.60 13.93 -21.09
C CYS A 337 -14.80 12.71 -20.19
N TYR A 338 -15.94 12.67 -19.48
CA TYR A 338 -16.30 11.53 -18.64
C TYR A 338 -16.61 10.27 -19.46
N GLN A 339 -17.25 10.42 -20.62
CA GLN A 339 -17.61 9.30 -21.48
C GLN A 339 -16.39 8.55 -22.00
N ALA A 340 -15.31 9.26 -22.35
CA ALA A 340 -14.03 8.66 -22.74
C ALA A 340 -13.42 7.80 -21.61
N ILE A 341 -13.64 8.16 -20.34
CA ILE A 341 -13.15 7.36 -19.20
C ILE A 341 -13.90 6.03 -19.06
N ILE A 342 -15.18 6.00 -19.45
CA ILE A 342 -15.98 4.78 -19.44
C ILE A 342 -15.61 3.90 -20.63
N ASP A 343 -15.64 4.49 -21.83
CA ASP A 343 -15.53 3.76 -23.08
C ASP A 343 -14.09 3.33 -23.37
N ASP A 344 -13.14 4.27 -23.36
CA ASP A 344 -11.75 3.97 -23.68
C ASP A 344 -11.02 3.34 -22.48
N ASN A 345 -11.19 3.91 -21.27
CA ASN A 345 -10.46 3.48 -20.08
C ASN A 345 -11.13 2.31 -19.33
N GLY A 346 -12.31 1.88 -19.77
CA GLY A 346 -12.99 0.67 -19.29
C GLY A 346 -13.46 0.75 -17.84
N LEU A 347 -13.62 1.94 -17.28
CA LEU A 347 -14.12 2.11 -15.91
C LEU A 347 -15.64 2.07 -15.90
N ARG A 348 -16.19 1.29 -14.95
CA ARG A 348 -17.65 1.26 -14.74
C ARG A 348 -18.13 2.62 -14.25
N THR A 349 -19.24 3.12 -14.78
CA THR A 349 -19.84 4.44 -14.48
C THR A 349 -19.72 4.87 -13.00
N GLY A 350 -20.37 4.17 -12.06
CA GLY A 350 -20.33 4.56 -10.64
C GLY A 350 -18.93 4.54 -10.02
N PHE A 351 -18.05 3.64 -10.47
CA PHE A 351 -16.68 3.57 -10.00
C PHE A 351 -15.80 4.68 -10.61
N ALA A 352 -16.03 5.03 -11.87
CA ALA A 352 -15.30 6.10 -12.56
C ALA A 352 -15.53 7.46 -11.88
N TYR A 353 -16.78 7.79 -11.55
CA TYR A 353 -17.11 9.00 -10.79
C TYR A 353 -16.38 9.04 -9.44
N GLN A 354 -16.48 7.95 -8.65
CA GLN A 354 -15.84 7.89 -7.34
C GLN A 354 -14.32 8.03 -7.44
N ALA A 355 -13.70 7.36 -8.42
CA ALA A 355 -12.26 7.46 -8.65
C ALA A 355 -11.79 8.87 -9.02
N LEU A 356 -12.54 9.58 -9.86
CA LEU A 356 -12.23 10.97 -10.23
C LEU A 356 -12.48 11.93 -9.06
N LYS A 357 -13.54 11.70 -8.28
CA LYS A 357 -13.86 12.47 -7.08
C LYS A 357 -12.78 12.32 -6.01
N ASP A 358 -12.37 11.08 -5.73
CA ASP A 358 -11.31 10.79 -4.76
C ASP A 358 -9.98 11.41 -5.18
N PHE A 359 -9.65 11.36 -6.47
CA PHE A 359 -8.46 12.01 -7.00
C PHE A 359 -8.53 13.55 -6.86
N ASN A 360 -9.66 14.18 -7.19
CA ASN A 360 -9.88 15.61 -7.00
C ASN A 360 -9.75 16.01 -5.52
N MET A 361 -10.37 15.25 -4.61
CA MET A 361 -10.29 15.49 -3.17
C MET A 361 -8.85 15.31 -2.64
N THR A 362 -8.09 14.39 -3.21
CA THR A 362 -6.69 14.20 -2.88
C THR A 362 -5.85 15.42 -3.30
N ILE A 363 -6.01 15.93 -4.52
CA ILE A 363 -5.34 17.16 -4.97
C ILE A 363 -5.70 18.35 -4.06
N LYS A 364 -6.99 18.50 -3.69
CA LYS A 364 -7.44 19.54 -2.77
C LYS A 364 -6.77 19.42 -1.40
N SER A 365 -6.71 18.21 -0.85
CA SER A 365 -6.10 17.95 0.46
C SER A 365 -4.61 18.26 0.47
N ILE A 366 -3.89 17.89 -0.60
CA ILE A 366 -2.47 18.22 -0.77
C ILE A 366 -2.28 19.73 -0.85
N HIS A 367 -3.04 20.42 -1.70
CA HIS A 367 -2.98 21.87 -1.81
C HIS A 367 -3.21 22.57 -0.47
N THR A 368 -4.30 22.23 0.23
CA THR A 368 -4.63 22.88 1.51
C THR A 368 -3.55 22.66 2.56
N ALA A 369 -2.91 21.49 2.59
CA ALA A 369 -1.78 21.27 3.48
C ALA A 369 -0.54 22.08 3.06
N LEU A 370 -0.26 22.17 1.76
CA LEU A 370 0.87 22.97 1.26
C LEU A 370 0.67 24.47 1.50
N GLU A 371 -0.55 24.97 1.36
CA GLU A 371 -0.93 26.35 1.65
C GLU A 371 -0.76 26.71 3.14
N GLN A 372 -0.99 25.75 4.04
CA GLN A 372 -0.77 25.95 5.48
C GLN A 372 0.71 25.86 5.90
N LEU A 373 1.53 25.10 5.15
CA LEU A 373 2.91 24.81 5.52
C LEU A 373 3.94 25.66 4.77
N GLY A 374 3.64 26.07 3.54
CA GLY A 374 4.55 26.80 2.65
C GLY A 374 4.23 28.28 2.55
N TYR A 375 5.18 29.04 1.99
CA TYR A 375 4.97 30.45 1.66
C TYR A 375 4.08 30.60 0.42
N GLU A 376 3.26 31.64 0.36
CA GLU A 376 2.38 31.91 -0.80
C GLU A 376 3.15 32.12 -2.12
N GLU A 377 4.41 32.54 -2.01
CA GLU A 377 5.34 32.76 -3.12
C GLU A 377 6.04 31.47 -3.60
N ASP A 378 5.92 30.36 -2.87
CA ASP A 378 6.57 29.11 -3.24
C ASP A 378 5.96 28.54 -4.53
N ASN A 379 6.83 28.24 -5.51
CA ASN A 379 6.43 27.71 -6.80
C ASN A 379 5.61 26.41 -6.71
N VAL A 380 5.89 25.55 -5.74
CA VAL A 380 5.13 24.32 -5.51
C VAL A 380 3.72 24.63 -5.02
N VAL A 381 3.57 25.55 -4.05
CA VAL A 381 2.24 25.96 -3.54
C VAL A 381 1.40 26.53 -4.69
N ARG A 382 1.98 27.44 -5.47
CA ARG A 382 1.31 28.07 -6.62
C ARG A 382 0.95 27.06 -7.72
N ALA A 383 1.84 26.14 -8.04
CA ALA A 383 1.56 25.10 -9.04
C ALA A 383 0.43 24.17 -8.59
N PHE A 384 0.40 23.77 -7.32
CA PHE A 384 -0.70 22.97 -6.76
C PHE A 384 -2.01 23.76 -6.68
N LYS A 385 -1.96 25.08 -6.49
CA LYS A 385 -3.13 25.97 -6.52
C LYS A 385 -3.78 26.00 -7.89
N GLN A 386 -2.97 26.23 -8.92
CA GLN A 386 -3.42 26.22 -10.32
C GLN A 386 -3.92 24.82 -10.71
N LEU A 387 -3.21 23.75 -10.33
CA LEU A 387 -3.63 22.38 -10.59
C LEU A 387 -5.00 22.07 -9.96
N ARG A 388 -5.19 22.45 -8.69
CA ARG A 388 -6.44 22.25 -7.96
C ARG A 388 -7.60 22.95 -8.67
N GLN A 389 -7.42 24.21 -9.06
CA GLN A 389 -8.44 24.99 -9.76
C GLN A 389 -8.81 24.31 -11.09
N LYS A 390 -7.82 24.07 -11.96
CA LYS A 390 -8.04 23.51 -13.29
C LYS A 390 -8.67 22.12 -13.26
N TYR A 391 -8.20 21.24 -12.36
CA TYR A 391 -8.77 19.89 -12.24
C TYR A 391 -10.19 19.94 -11.65
N ASN A 392 -10.44 20.81 -10.67
CA ASN A 392 -11.76 20.93 -10.07
C ASN A 392 -12.78 21.56 -11.04
N GLU A 393 -12.38 22.54 -11.83
CA GLU A 393 -13.22 23.11 -12.89
C GLU A 393 -13.58 22.05 -13.93
N ALA A 394 -12.61 21.27 -14.41
CA ALA A 394 -12.86 20.15 -15.31
C ALA A 394 -13.82 19.12 -14.70
N PHE A 395 -13.63 18.78 -13.42
CA PHE A 395 -14.51 17.88 -12.68
C PHE A 395 -15.93 18.46 -12.59
N CYS A 396 -16.08 19.70 -12.15
CA CYS A 396 -17.39 20.35 -12.08
C CYS A 396 -18.04 20.38 -13.45
N ASN A 397 -17.37 20.84 -14.50
CA ASN A 397 -17.95 20.92 -15.85
C ASN A 397 -18.44 19.57 -16.38
N ALA A 398 -17.68 18.49 -16.14
CA ALA A 398 -18.05 17.15 -16.56
C ALA A 398 -19.27 16.57 -15.82
N PHE A 399 -19.60 17.08 -14.62
CA PHE A 399 -20.65 16.56 -13.74
C PHE A 399 -21.71 17.60 -13.35
N SER A 400 -21.70 18.81 -13.92
CA SER A 400 -22.65 19.90 -13.58
C SER A 400 -24.01 19.81 -14.30
N TYR A 401 -24.32 18.67 -14.92
CA TYR A 401 -25.65 18.39 -15.46
C TYR A 401 -26.37 17.38 -14.58
N GLU A 402 -26.92 17.85 -13.47
CA GLU A 402 -28.06 17.26 -12.74
C GLU A 402 -28.44 18.24 -11.61
N LYS A 403 -29.32 19.19 -11.95
CA LYS A 403 -30.24 19.83 -11.01
C LYS A 403 -31.65 19.63 -11.53
#